data_AF-A0A814Y7W2-F1
#
_entry.id   AF-A0A814Y7W2-F1
#
_cell.length_a   1.000
_cell.length_b   1.000
_cell.length_c   1.000
_cell.angle_alpha   90.00
_cell.angle_beta   90.00
_cell.angle_gamma   90.00
#
_symmetry.space_group_name_H-M   'P 1'
#
loop_
_entity.id
_entity.type
_entity.pdbx_description
1 polymer ?
#
loop_
_entity_poly.entity_id
_entity_poly.type
_entity_poly.pdbx_seq_one_letter_code
_entity_poly.pdbx_strand_id
1 'polypeptide(L)'
;MLKTLNTYDHDLSIQWALCGRLTSPYLYLRKFIIVLEFSGSGYVWIPYSIIMIAINYPLITEAMRYILLFTGLMFDIAVIGTTKWFVRRPRPMINHDDVLSIGPDKFSFPSGLVIISWLSAVVASRVLLGRHYISDVLAGVLFGIFECAAIVRLSPFNDEHQQVQANCQNDTSQSKFVYRRVCYFANWAAKRTDNISHLIPEDIDPFLCTHINFAFGKVLESLILAPYEEDDLKGWTLNSKGMYERLLTLKEINPDLRVLLSVGGWTHASRGFNDVSKNDANIKTFVNNSIKFLRDNKFDGLDLDWEYPGAKDQGAEPHSKTGYTKLVKKLSEMFQEEATQTGKERLLLTCATAAARHRIEAGYEVKKVCKYFDFVSVMTYDYHGSWEGKTGHNSPLYGMRKERKKFREWNINSSMNVWVELGCSKEKLNIGLSAYGRAFSLLREPGITNNKSMRKKKSSIGLKAGAAEPGKYTREAGVLSYYEICELIQKNPSNRVYWHREMSVPYVSSKTLWIGYDNIRSVTLKMQFLKEHGYGGVIMWSLDLDDKTGEFCNEGSFPIFNAAKNELLILPDYLSNLNEKCFDNNTLSIEQFDSQSTIIGAINLNFFFCFLLDIIIYI
;
A
#
# COMPACT_ATOMS: atom_id res chain seq x y z
N MET A 1 -11.04 -2.75 29.04
CA MET A 1 -11.49 -1.37 29.31
C MET A 1 -10.61 -0.33 28.62
N LEU A 2 -9.35 -0.11 29.02
CA LEU A 2 -8.44 0.85 28.37
C LEU A 2 -8.22 0.59 26.86
N LYS A 3 -8.07 -0.68 26.47
CA LYS A 3 -7.91 -1.07 25.06
C LYS A 3 -9.17 -0.77 24.23
N THR A 4 -10.33 -1.05 24.80
CA THR A 4 -11.67 -0.81 24.20
C THR A 4 -11.96 0.67 24.07
N LEU A 5 -11.66 1.47 25.11
CA LEU A 5 -11.79 2.93 25.09
C LEU A 5 -10.86 3.59 24.07
N ASN A 6 -9.64 3.07 23.90
CA ASN A 6 -8.69 3.55 22.90
C ASN A 6 -9.17 3.26 21.46
N THR A 7 -9.88 2.15 21.24
CA THR A 7 -10.52 1.85 19.95
C THR A 7 -11.68 2.82 19.67
N TYR A 8 -12.54 3.08 20.67
CA TYR A 8 -13.64 4.05 20.53
C TYR A 8 -13.16 5.49 20.27
N ASP A 9 -12.13 5.96 20.97
CA ASP A 9 -11.53 7.29 20.79
C ASP A 9 -10.90 7.44 19.39
N HIS A 10 -10.22 6.39 18.91
CA HIS A 10 -9.65 6.34 17.59
C HIS A 10 -10.73 6.39 16.49
N ASP A 11 -11.80 5.63 16.67
CA ASP A 11 -12.91 5.59 15.72
C ASP A 11 -13.68 6.92 15.69
N LEU A 12 -13.91 7.55 16.85
CA LEU A 12 -14.52 8.88 16.94
C LEU A 12 -13.66 9.96 16.26
N SER A 13 -12.34 9.91 16.48
CA SER A 13 -11.38 10.85 15.88
C SER A 13 -11.35 10.75 14.36
N ILE A 14 -11.49 9.55 13.80
CA ILE A 14 -11.62 9.32 12.36
C ILE A 14 -12.95 9.87 11.84
N GLN A 15 -14.04 9.72 12.60
CA GLN A 15 -15.37 10.20 12.21
C GLN A 15 -15.48 11.74 12.28
N TRP A 16 -14.76 12.41 13.17
CA TRP A 16 -14.76 13.87 13.32
C TRP A 16 -13.81 14.59 12.35
N ALA A 17 -12.98 13.84 11.59
CA ALA A 17 -12.09 14.36 10.56
C ALA A 17 -12.83 14.95 9.32
N LEU A 18 -14.16 15.06 9.36
CA LEU A 18 -15.03 15.60 8.31
C LEU A 18 -14.67 17.03 7.88
N CYS A 19 -13.99 17.83 8.70
CA CYS A 19 -13.58 19.20 8.34
C CYS A 19 -12.20 19.28 7.63
N GLY A 20 -11.44 18.18 7.58
CA GLY A 20 -10.08 18.15 7.01
C GLY A 20 -10.03 17.89 5.50
N ARG A 21 -11.11 17.37 4.90
CA ARG A 21 -11.16 16.99 3.48
C ARG A 21 -11.43 18.19 2.57
N LEU A 22 -10.71 18.27 1.45
CA LEU A 22 -10.85 19.32 0.42
C LEU A 22 -12.24 19.41 -0.20
N THR A 23 -13.03 18.33 -0.14
CA THR A 23 -14.39 18.24 -0.67
C THR A 23 -15.47 18.45 0.40
N SER A 24 -15.09 18.69 1.66
CA SER A 24 -16.05 18.89 2.74
C SER A 24 -16.82 20.21 2.56
N PRO A 25 -18.16 20.22 2.66
CA PRO A 25 -18.95 21.46 2.67
C PRO A 25 -18.62 22.34 3.88
N TYR A 26 -17.93 21.80 4.89
CA TYR A 26 -17.48 22.48 6.09
C TYR A 26 -16.01 22.93 6.03
N LEU A 27 -15.33 22.81 4.88
CA LEU A 27 -13.93 23.19 4.72
C LEU A 27 -13.64 24.66 5.11
N TYR A 28 -14.62 25.56 5.00
CA TYR A 28 -14.47 26.95 5.40
C TYR A 28 -14.23 27.12 6.92
N LEU A 29 -14.73 26.21 7.75
CA LEU A 29 -14.53 26.20 9.20
C LEU A 29 -13.08 25.84 9.58
N ARG A 30 -12.30 25.25 8.65
CA ARG A 30 -10.90 24.87 8.87
C ARG A 30 -10.03 26.04 9.32
N LYS A 31 -10.22 27.23 8.74
CA LYS A 31 -9.44 28.43 9.14
C LYS A 31 -9.73 28.83 10.58
N PHE A 32 -10.97 28.69 11.03
CA PHE A 32 -11.36 28.98 12.40
C PHE A 32 -10.81 27.95 13.38
N ILE A 33 -10.87 26.66 13.03
CA ILE A 33 -10.32 25.59 13.86
C ILE A 33 -8.80 25.72 14.04
N ILE A 34 -8.07 26.09 12.98
CA ILE A 34 -6.61 26.34 13.06
C ILE A 34 -6.29 27.49 14.02
N VAL A 35 -7.03 28.60 13.92
CA VAL A 35 -6.85 29.74 14.81
C VAL A 35 -7.17 29.37 16.26
N LEU A 36 -8.22 28.58 16.48
CA LEU A 36 -8.59 28.07 17.81
C LEU A 36 -7.52 27.13 18.38
N GLU A 37 -7.02 26.16 17.61
CA GLU A 37 -5.96 25.24 18.04
C GLU A 37 -4.67 25.99 18.37
N PHE A 38 -4.29 26.97 17.53
CA PHE A 38 -3.13 27.80 17.79
C PHE A 38 -3.32 28.67 19.05
N SER A 39 -4.52 29.20 19.28
CA SER A 39 -4.85 29.95 20.50
C SER A 39 -4.84 29.09 21.76
N GLY A 40 -5.21 27.80 21.64
CA GLY A 40 -5.19 26.82 22.73
C GLY A 40 -3.81 26.26 23.06
N SER A 41 -2.79 26.52 22.23
CA SER A 41 -1.42 25.99 22.41
C SER A 41 -0.61 26.68 23.52
N GLY A 42 -1.12 27.76 24.11
CA GLY A 42 -0.42 28.54 25.13
C GLY A 42 0.66 29.50 24.59
N TYR A 43 1.25 29.20 23.43
CA TYR A 43 2.36 29.98 22.87
C TYR A 43 2.01 31.45 22.54
N VAL A 44 0.77 31.72 22.12
CA VAL A 44 0.30 33.08 21.80
C VAL A 44 0.19 33.94 23.07
N TRP A 45 -0.08 33.31 24.20
CA TRP A 45 -0.32 33.99 25.47
C TRP A 45 0.99 34.36 26.21
N ILE A 46 2.11 33.73 25.87
CA ILE A 46 3.45 34.07 26.39
C ILE A 46 3.82 35.54 26.06
N PRO A 47 3.92 35.96 24.79
CA PRO A 47 4.27 37.34 24.46
C PRO A 47 3.20 38.32 24.93
N TYR A 48 1.91 37.96 24.89
CA TYR A 48 0.84 38.79 25.44
C TYR A 48 1.04 39.07 26.93
N SER A 49 1.31 38.04 27.74
CA SER A 49 1.55 38.19 29.17
C SER A 49 2.77 39.07 29.44
N ILE A 50 3.86 38.89 28.69
CA ILE A 50 5.09 39.71 28.81
C ILE A 50 4.79 41.18 28.48
N ILE A 51 4.05 41.46 27.41
CA ILE A 51 3.66 42.82 27.02
C ILE A 51 2.79 43.46 28.10
N MET A 52 1.81 42.73 28.64
CA MET A 52 0.92 43.24 29.69
C MET A 52 1.66 43.50 31.00
N ILE A 53 2.64 42.66 31.37
CA ILE A 53 3.54 42.91 32.50
C ILE A 53 4.34 44.21 32.27
N ALA A 54 4.88 44.40 31.06
CA ALA A 54 5.69 45.57 30.74
C ALA A 54 4.88 46.88 30.76
N ILE A 55 3.64 46.86 30.25
CA ILE A 55 2.74 48.02 30.24
C ILE A 55 2.29 48.37 31.67
N ASN A 56 1.96 47.37 32.49
CA ASN A 56 1.38 47.57 33.82
C ASN A 56 2.41 47.55 34.96
N TYR A 57 3.71 47.47 34.65
CA TYR A 57 4.80 47.47 35.63
C TYR A 57 4.75 48.58 36.70
N PRO A 58 4.29 49.83 36.40
CA PRO A 58 4.20 50.88 37.43
C PRO A 58 3.10 50.63 38.47
N LEU A 59 2.11 49.77 38.18
CA LEU A 59 0.99 49.40 39.03
C LEU A 59 1.20 47.97 39.56
N ILE A 60 1.95 47.85 40.65
CA ILE A 60 2.40 46.57 41.24
C ILE A 60 1.27 45.55 41.36
N THR A 61 0.08 45.96 41.78
CA THR A 61 -1.08 45.07 41.97
C THR A 61 -1.58 44.44 40.66
N GLU A 62 -1.58 45.18 39.57
CA GLU A 62 -2.02 44.67 38.25
C GLU A 62 -0.89 43.88 37.58
N ALA A 63 0.36 44.32 37.71
CA ALA A 63 1.51 43.56 37.24
C ALA A 63 1.60 42.16 37.88
N MET A 64 1.28 42.03 39.18
CA MET A 64 1.26 40.74 39.86
C MET A 64 0.28 39.74 39.24
N ARG A 65 -0.87 40.19 38.72
CA ARG A 65 -1.86 39.30 38.08
C ARG A 65 -1.29 38.67 36.81
N TYR A 66 -0.62 39.46 35.98
CA TYR A 66 0.00 38.98 34.75
C TYR A 66 1.25 38.13 35.01
N ILE A 67 2.00 38.42 36.08
CA ILE A 67 3.14 37.58 36.52
C ILE A 67 2.65 36.19 36.96
N LEU A 68 1.55 36.13 37.71
CA LEU A 68 0.95 34.85 38.11
C LEU A 68 0.40 34.07 36.90
N LEU A 69 -0.26 34.76 35.97
CA LEU A 69 -0.73 34.15 34.71
C LEU A 69 0.44 33.58 33.89
N PHE A 70 1.52 34.35 33.72
CA PHE A 70 2.72 33.91 33.02
C PHE A 70 3.36 32.68 33.69
N THR A 71 3.43 32.69 35.02
CA THR A 71 4.01 31.58 35.79
C THR A 71 3.15 30.31 35.67
N GLY A 72 1.82 30.45 35.74
CA GLY A 72 0.88 29.35 35.53
C GLY A 72 0.98 28.74 34.13
N LEU A 73 1.14 29.58 33.10
CA LEU A 73 1.26 29.13 31.73
C LEU A 73 2.60 28.39 31.46
N MET A 74 3.69 28.87 32.05
CA MET A 74 4.98 28.18 31.97
C MET A 74 4.94 26.82 32.69
N PHE A 75 4.24 26.74 33.81
CA PHE A 75 4.04 25.47 34.53
C PHE A 75 3.20 24.48 33.70
N ASP A 76 2.11 24.94 33.08
CA ASP A 76 1.26 24.10 32.24
C ASP A 76 2.01 23.52 31.05
N ILE A 77 2.80 24.34 30.33
CA ILE A 77 3.64 23.87 29.22
C ILE A 77 4.66 22.82 29.70
N ALA A 78 5.27 23.02 30.87
CA ALA A 78 6.22 22.07 31.45
C ALA A 78 5.55 20.75 31.84
N VAL A 79 4.36 20.79 32.45
CA VAL A 79 3.59 19.60 32.83
C VAL A 79 3.12 18.83 31.59
N ILE A 80 2.62 19.51 30.57
CA ILE A 80 2.22 18.89 29.30
C ILE A 80 3.43 18.25 28.62
N GLY A 81 4.55 18.96 28.53
CA GLY A 81 5.78 18.48 27.93
C GLY A 81 6.36 17.25 28.64
N THR A 82 6.42 17.28 29.97
CA THR A 82 6.88 16.13 30.78
C THR A 82 5.93 14.95 30.67
N THR A 83 4.61 15.17 30.71
CA THR A 83 3.60 14.12 30.50
C THR A 83 3.76 13.45 29.13
N LYS A 84 3.91 14.24 28.06
CA LYS A 84 4.16 13.72 26.71
C LYS A 84 5.47 12.93 26.63
N TRP A 85 6.52 13.40 27.32
CA TRP A 85 7.82 12.72 27.35
C TRP A 85 7.77 11.36 28.05
N PHE A 86 6.99 11.25 29.13
CA PHE A 86 6.77 9.97 29.84
C PHE A 86 5.85 9.02 29.06
N VAL A 87 4.73 9.53 28.55
CA VAL A 87 3.72 8.69 27.90
C VAL A 87 4.15 8.24 26.50
N ARG A 88 4.94 9.07 25.78
CA ARG A 88 5.44 8.81 24.41
C ARG A 88 4.38 8.28 23.45
N ARG A 89 3.09 8.67 23.60
CA ARG A 89 2.00 8.24 22.72
C ARG A 89 2.29 8.76 21.31
N PRO A 90 2.55 7.88 20.32
CA PRO A 90 2.74 8.34 18.96
C PRO A 90 1.45 9.01 18.47
N ARG A 91 1.58 10.17 17.81
CA ARG A 91 0.45 10.76 17.09
C ARG A 91 0.12 9.82 15.91
N PRO A 92 -1.15 9.49 15.62
CA PRO A 92 -1.50 8.66 14.47
C PRO A 92 -0.92 9.30 13.20
N MET A 93 -0.17 8.54 12.40
CA MET A 93 0.29 9.01 11.08
C MET A 93 -0.85 8.86 10.07
N ILE A 94 -1.91 9.65 10.20
CA ILE A 94 -3.02 9.65 9.25
C ILE A 94 -3.55 11.07 9.06
N ASN A 95 -3.02 11.74 8.03
CA ASN A 95 -3.79 12.51 7.05
C ASN A 95 -2.82 12.89 5.92
N HIS A 96 -2.80 12.10 4.84
CA HIS A 96 -1.98 12.40 3.65
C HIS A 96 -2.47 13.64 2.87
N ASP A 97 -3.62 14.23 3.26
CA ASP A 97 -4.16 15.50 2.73
C ASP A 97 -4.06 16.69 3.73
N ASP A 98 -3.46 16.51 4.91
CA ASP A 98 -3.17 17.66 5.78
C ASP A 98 -1.89 18.36 5.30
N VAL A 99 -2.04 19.58 4.80
CA VAL A 99 -0.92 20.48 4.47
C VAL A 99 -0.22 21.00 5.74
N LEU A 100 -0.58 20.51 6.93
CA LEU A 100 0.09 20.82 8.19
C LEU A 100 1.36 19.98 8.36
N SER A 101 2.38 20.30 7.57
CA SER A 101 3.75 19.81 7.72
C SER A 101 4.55 20.52 8.81
N ILE A 102 3.91 21.00 9.88
CA ILE A 102 4.60 21.35 11.12
C ILE A 102 3.71 20.90 12.29
N GLY A 103 3.77 19.62 12.62
CA GLY A 103 3.39 19.19 13.96
C GLY A 103 4.38 19.83 14.95
N PRO A 104 3.91 20.60 15.96
CA PRO A 104 4.83 21.23 16.92
C PRO A 104 5.60 20.21 17.76
N ASP A 105 5.20 18.92 17.78
CA ASP A 105 5.85 17.85 18.52
C ASP A 105 5.55 16.42 18.01
N LYS A 106 6.41 15.46 18.39
CA LYS A 106 6.40 14.05 17.96
C LYS A 106 5.36 13.17 18.69
N PHE A 107 4.82 13.62 19.83
CA PHE A 107 3.97 12.82 20.71
C PHE A 107 2.63 13.52 20.98
N SER A 108 1.52 12.78 20.96
CA SER A 108 0.19 13.33 21.25
C SER A 108 -0.10 13.38 22.76
N PHE A 109 -0.91 14.36 23.20
CA PHE A 109 -1.39 14.40 24.59
C PHE A 109 -2.53 13.38 24.78
N PRO A 110 -2.62 12.66 25.91
CA PRO A 110 -3.75 11.78 26.20
C PRO A 110 -4.97 12.63 26.60
N SER A 111 -5.80 13.02 25.63
CA SER A 111 -6.87 14.01 25.79
C SER A 111 -8.05 13.54 26.66
N GLY A 112 -8.53 12.30 26.52
CA GLY A 112 -9.80 11.91 27.16
C GLY A 112 -9.79 11.94 28.71
N LEU A 113 -8.91 11.18 29.34
CA LEU A 113 -8.92 11.02 30.80
C LEU A 113 -8.24 12.19 31.55
N VAL A 114 -7.28 12.85 30.92
CA VAL A 114 -6.53 13.94 31.54
C VAL A 114 -7.30 15.26 31.51
N ILE A 115 -8.08 15.54 30.45
CA ILE A 115 -8.97 16.72 30.41
C ILE A 115 -10.06 16.59 31.47
N ILE A 116 -10.65 15.40 31.63
CA ILE A 116 -11.65 15.13 32.68
C ILE A 116 -11.01 15.29 34.07
N SER A 117 -9.80 14.78 34.26
CA SER A 117 -9.07 14.91 35.54
C SER A 117 -8.69 16.36 35.84
N TRP A 118 -8.28 17.12 34.83
CA TRP A 118 -7.92 18.53 34.94
C TRP A 118 -9.15 19.40 35.21
N LEU A 119 -10.25 19.21 34.47
CA LEU A 119 -11.53 19.87 34.75
C LEU A 119 -12.03 19.56 36.15
N SER A 120 -11.93 18.30 36.57
CA SER A 120 -12.31 17.88 37.94
C SER A 120 -11.41 18.53 38.99
N ALA A 121 -10.11 18.68 38.73
CA ALA A 121 -9.17 19.34 39.64
C ALA A 121 -9.38 20.85 39.70
N VAL A 122 -9.70 21.51 38.57
CA VAL A 122 -10.02 22.94 38.51
C VAL A 122 -11.32 23.22 39.26
N VAL A 123 -12.35 22.41 39.02
CA VAL A 123 -13.63 22.47 39.72
C VAL A 123 -13.45 22.27 41.23
N ALA A 124 -12.74 21.21 41.63
CA ALA A 124 -12.46 20.93 43.04
C ALA A 124 -11.65 22.06 43.69
N SER A 125 -10.65 22.59 43.00
CA SER A 125 -9.85 23.73 43.46
C SER A 125 -10.70 24.98 43.67
N ARG A 126 -11.63 25.29 42.75
CA ARG A 126 -12.51 26.46 42.87
C ARG A 126 -13.51 26.36 44.01
N VAL A 127 -14.04 25.17 44.27
CA VAL A 127 -14.91 24.89 45.42
C VAL A 127 -14.12 24.97 46.73
N LEU A 128 -12.94 24.34 46.80
CA LEU A 128 -12.09 24.34 48.00
C LEU A 128 -11.55 25.73 48.34
N LEU A 129 -11.34 26.59 47.35
CA LEU A 129 -10.93 27.99 47.53
C LEU A 129 -12.12 28.94 47.77
N GLY A 130 -13.35 28.44 47.89
CA GLY A 130 -14.54 29.23 48.18
C GLY A 130 -14.95 30.19 47.06
N ARG A 131 -14.50 29.97 45.82
CA ARG A 131 -14.72 30.88 44.69
C ARG A 131 -16.00 30.60 43.90
N HIS A 132 -16.62 29.42 44.08
CA HIS A 132 -17.92 29.04 43.52
C HIS A 132 -18.62 28.07 44.47
N TYR A 133 -19.97 28.07 44.48
CA TYR A 133 -20.74 27.09 45.25
C TYR A 133 -20.84 25.77 44.48
N ILE A 134 -20.87 24.65 45.21
CA ILE A 134 -21.01 23.29 44.64
C ILE A 134 -22.26 23.18 43.75
N SER A 135 -23.32 23.91 44.07
CA SER A 135 -24.56 23.98 43.28
C SER A 135 -24.33 24.46 41.85
N ASP A 136 -23.47 25.45 41.65
CA ASP A 136 -23.27 26.11 40.35
C ASP A 136 -22.47 25.20 39.42
N VAL A 137 -21.50 24.49 39.99
CA VAL A 137 -20.73 23.45 39.32
C VAL A 137 -21.62 22.28 38.91
N LEU A 138 -22.47 21.79 39.82
CA LEU A 138 -23.37 20.68 39.53
C LEU A 138 -24.42 21.07 38.47
N ALA A 139 -24.91 22.32 38.50
CA ALA A 139 -25.80 22.84 37.47
C ALA A 139 -25.12 22.87 36.09
N GLY A 140 -23.88 23.36 35.99
CA GLY A 140 -23.12 23.37 34.73
C GLY A 140 -22.86 21.97 34.16
N VAL A 141 -22.53 21.01 35.02
CA VAL A 141 -22.37 19.60 34.61
C VAL A 141 -23.69 19.00 34.12
N LEU A 142 -24.80 19.27 34.83
CA LEU A 142 -26.12 18.81 34.42
C LEU A 142 -26.56 19.42 33.10
N PHE A 143 -26.31 20.72 32.88
CA PHE A 143 -26.58 21.39 31.60
C PHE A 143 -25.77 20.79 30.45
N GLY A 144 -24.48 20.52 30.65
CA GLY A 144 -23.64 19.89 29.63
C GLY A 144 -24.08 18.46 29.29
N ILE A 145 -24.51 17.68 30.28
CA ILE A 145 -25.08 16.34 30.05
C ILE A 145 -26.41 16.45 29.29
N PHE A 146 -27.24 17.44 29.62
CA PHE A 146 -28.53 17.67 28.95
C PHE A 146 -28.35 18.12 27.50
N GLU A 147 -27.40 19.02 27.22
CA GLU A 147 -27.03 19.41 25.85
C GLU A 147 -26.50 18.23 25.04
N CYS A 148 -25.62 17.41 25.62
CA CYS A 148 -25.09 16.23 24.93
C CYS A 148 -26.22 15.22 24.62
N ALA A 149 -27.15 15.01 25.56
CA ALA A 149 -28.32 14.15 25.36
C ALA A 149 -29.31 14.71 24.33
N ALA A 150 -29.48 16.04 24.29
CA ALA A 150 -30.32 16.73 23.30
C ALA A 150 -29.71 16.65 21.89
N ILE A 151 -28.39 16.82 21.75
CA ILE A 151 -27.66 16.65 20.48
C ILE A 151 -27.81 15.21 19.98
N VAL A 152 -27.67 14.20 20.84
CA VAL A 152 -27.83 12.78 20.47
C VAL A 152 -29.28 12.46 20.06
N ARG A 153 -30.29 13.12 20.66
CA ARG A 153 -31.71 12.92 20.32
C ARG A 153 -32.20 13.70 19.11
N LEU A 154 -31.63 14.88 18.84
CA LEU A 154 -32.02 15.76 17.74
C LEU A 154 -31.19 15.51 16.46
N SER A 155 -30.12 14.71 16.56
CA SER A 155 -29.43 14.17 15.39
C SER A 155 -30.32 13.10 14.75
N PRO A 156 -30.74 13.23 13.48
CA PRO A 156 -31.61 12.26 12.82
C PRO A 156 -30.76 11.03 12.46
N PHE A 157 -30.46 10.19 13.44
CA PHE A 157 -29.55 9.05 13.26
C PHE A 157 -30.05 7.72 13.80
N ASN A 158 -31.24 7.65 14.40
CA ASN A 158 -31.64 6.43 15.10
C ASN A 158 -32.78 5.59 14.53
N ASP A 159 -33.60 6.05 13.58
CA ASP A 159 -34.71 5.22 13.08
C ASP A 159 -34.72 4.96 11.55
N GLU A 160 -33.89 5.64 10.74
CA GLU A 160 -33.80 5.36 9.29
C GLU A 160 -32.71 4.32 8.92
N HIS A 161 -31.77 4.04 9.82
CA HIS A 161 -30.64 3.17 9.52
C HIS A 161 -31.02 1.68 9.40
N GLN A 162 -32.14 1.25 10.00
CA GLN A 162 -32.64 -0.12 9.87
C GLN A 162 -33.48 -0.35 8.61
N GLN A 163 -34.15 0.68 8.07
CA GLN A 163 -34.92 0.54 6.82
C GLN A 163 -34.07 0.77 5.57
N VAL A 164 -33.06 1.66 5.62
CA VAL A 164 -32.12 1.89 4.51
C VAL A 164 -31.21 0.67 4.30
N GLN A 165 -30.80 -0.03 5.37
CA GLN A 165 -30.03 -1.28 5.25
C GLN A 165 -30.82 -2.44 4.60
N ALA A 166 -32.14 -2.50 4.79
CA ALA A 166 -32.96 -3.57 4.22
C ALA A 166 -33.16 -3.44 2.71
N ASN A 167 -33.27 -2.22 2.18
CA ASN A 167 -33.48 -1.98 0.75
C ASN A 167 -32.19 -1.98 -0.09
N CYS A 168 -31.03 -1.71 0.51
CA CYS A 168 -29.74 -1.82 -0.19
C CYS A 168 -29.19 -3.26 -0.28
N GLN A 169 -29.74 -4.21 0.50
CA GLN A 169 -29.31 -5.62 0.44
C GLN A 169 -29.78 -6.35 -0.82
N ASN A 170 -30.81 -5.84 -1.51
CA ASN A 170 -31.32 -6.47 -2.73
C ASN A 170 -30.53 -6.09 -4.00
N ASP A 171 -29.58 -5.14 -3.92
CA ASP A 171 -28.72 -4.75 -5.06
C ASP A 171 -27.22 -5.06 -4.82
N THR A 172 -26.87 -5.63 -3.65
CA THR A 172 -25.50 -6.07 -3.32
C THR A 172 -25.18 -7.47 -3.87
N SER A 173 -25.42 -7.71 -5.17
CA SER A 173 -24.74 -8.79 -5.89
C SER A 173 -23.47 -8.31 -6.61
N GLN A 174 -23.03 -7.06 -6.40
CA GLN A 174 -21.69 -6.63 -6.80
C GLN A 174 -20.71 -6.91 -5.66
N SER A 175 -19.83 -7.88 -5.91
CA SER A 175 -18.78 -8.30 -5.00
C SER A 175 -17.94 -7.10 -4.54
N LYS A 176 -17.64 -7.09 -3.24
CA LYS A 176 -16.57 -6.27 -2.65
C LYS A 176 -15.29 -6.58 -3.42
N PHE A 177 -14.87 -5.73 -4.36
CA PHE A 177 -13.65 -5.93 -5.13
C PHE A 177 -12.44 -5.86 -4.19
N VAL A 178 -11.92 -7.02 -3.77
CA VAL A 178 -10.66 -7.13 -3.04
C VAL A 178 -9.55 -7.33 -4.06
N TYR A 179 -8.66 -6.34 -4.20
CA TYR A 179 -7.49 -6.45 -5.08
C TYR A 179 -6.60 -7.61 -4.66
N ARG A 180 -6.17 -8.42 -5.64
CA ARG A 180 -5.23 -9.51 -5.38
C ARG A 180 -3.83 -8.96 -5.11
N ARG A 181 -3.16 -9.56 -4.12
CA ARG A 181 -1.76 -9.32 -3.77
C ARG A 181 -1.04 -10.66 -3.89
N VAL A 182 -0.47 -10.92 -5.07
CA VAL A 182 0.21 -12.17 -5.41
C VAL A 182 1.70 -12.01 -5.14
N CYS A 183 2.26 -12.91 -4.35
CA CYS A 183 3.66 -12.85 -3.93
C CYS A 183 4.42 -14.07 -4.41
N TYR A 184 5.54 -13.88 -5.11
CA TYR A 184 6.43 -15.00 -5.43
C TYR A 184 7.39 -15.23 -4.27
N PHE A 185 7.42 -16.47 -3.79
CA PHE A 185 8.39 -17.00 -2.86
C PHE A 185 9.38 -17.88 -3.63
N ALA A 186 10.61 -17.38 -3.83
CA ALA A 186 11.66 -18.10 -4.52
C ALA A 186 12.39 -19.06 -3.55
N ASN A 187 12.32 -20.37 -3.81
CA ASN A 187 12.89 -21.38 -2.90
C ASN A 187 14.41 -21.27 -2.75
N TRP A 188 15.14 -20.79 -3.76
CA TRP A 188 16.58 -20.55 -3.67
C TRP A 188 16.95 -19.40 -2.72
N ALA A 189 16.01 -18.51 -2.37
CA ALA A 189 16.26 -17.45 -1.41
C ALA A 189 16.64 -17.99 -0.02
N ALA A 190 16.09 -19.15 0.36
CA ALA A 190 16.41 -19.81 1.62
C ALA A 190 17.85 -20.34 1.69
N LYS A 191 18.55 -20.42 0.54
CA LYS A 191 19.94 -20.90 0.44
C LYS A 191 20.97 -19.78 0.55
N ARG A 192 20.54 -18.52 0.66
CA ARG A 192 21.47 -17.40 0.89
C ARG A 192 22.16 -17.60 2.24
N THR A 193 23.48 -17.44 2.24
CA THR A 193 24.34 -17.84 3.37
C THR A 193 24.27 -16.90 4.57
N ASP A 194 23.68 -15.71 4.40
CA ASP A 194 23.58 -14.69 5.43
C ASP A 194 22.13 -14.52 5.92
N ASN A 195 21.97 -14.39 7.24
CA ASN A 195 20.65 -14.41 7.89
C ASN A 195 19.74 -13.23 7.52
N ILE A 196 20.32 -12.15 7.01
CA ILE A 196 19.59 -10.91 6.71
C ILE A 196 19.01 -10.89 5.29
N SER A 197 19.55 -11.68 4.35
CA SER A 197 19.03 -11.76 2.97
C SER A 197 18.34 -13.07 2.63
N HIS A 198 18.48 -14.13 3.45
CA HIS A 198 17.67 -15.33 3.27
C HIS A 198 16.20 -15.05 3.59
N LEU A 199 15.32 -15.70 2.85
CA LEU A 199 13.89 -15.71 3.11
C LEU A 199 13.43 -17.16 3.29
N ILE A 200 12.86 -17.46 4.45
CA ILE A 200 12.19 -18.72 4.77
C ILE A 200 10.68 -18.47 4.95
N PRO A 201 9.83 -19.50 4.84
CA PRO A 201 8.37 -19.31 4.94
C PRO A 201 7.90 -18.60 6.21
N GLU A 202 8.55 -18.83 7.34
CA GLU A 202 8.21 -18.27 8.66
C GLU A 202 8.46 -16.76 8.77
N ASP A 203 9.23 -16.19 7.83
CA ASP A 203 9.48 -14.75 7.77
C ASP A 203 8.31 -13.96 7.16
N ILE A 204 7.38 -14.65 6.51
CA ILE A 204 6.30 -14.03 5.75
C ILE A 204 5.13 -13.76 6.68
N ASP A 205 4.73 -12.50 6.80
CA ASP A 205 3.45 -12.14 7.43
C ASP A 205 2.29 -12.78 6.62
N PRO A 206 1.49 -13.69 7.23
CA PRO A 206 0.37 -14.35 6.55
C PRO A 206 -0.68 -13.40 5.95
N PHE A 207 -0.71 -12.13 6.37
CA PHE A 207 -1.65 -11.10 5.87
C PHE A 207 -1.02 -10.15 4.86
N LEU A 208 0.26 -10.33 4.51
CA LEU A 208 0.93 -9.52 3.48
C LEU A 208 0.31 -9.77 2.11
N CYS A 209 0.14 -11.05 1.76
CA CYS A 209 -0.32 -11.52 0.46
C CYS A 209 -1.74 -12.08 0.55
N THR A 210 -2.49 -12.05 -0.55
CA THR A 210 -3.70 -12.88 -0.69
C THR A 210 -3.38 -14.22 -1.33
N HIS A 211 -2.35 -14.25 -2.18
CA HIS A 211 -1.86 -15.47 -2.83
C HIS A 211 -0.33 -15.51 -2.70
N ILE A 212 0.23 -16.68 -2.39
CA ILE A 212 1.67 -16.93 -2.49
C ILE A 212 1.90 -17.98 -3.57
N ASN A 213 2.74 -17.63 -4.54
CA ASN A 213 3.21 -18.49 -5.59
C ASN A 213 4.58 -19.05 -5.19
N PHE A 214 4.67 -20.35 -4.92
CA PHE A 214 5.94 -21.03 -4.65
C PHE A 214 6.71 -21.20 -5.95
N ALA A 215 7.82 -20.49 -6.10
CA ALA A 215 8.74 -20.57 -7.23
C ALA A 215 9.94 -21.45 -6.85
N PHE A 216 10.15 -22.63 -7.43
CA PHE A 216 9.31 -23.27 -8.45
C PHE A 216 9.16 -24.77 -8.18
N GLY A 217 8.20 -25.40 -8.86
CA GLY A 217 8.28 -26.80 -9.27
C GLY A 217 8.86 -26.92 -10.68
N LYS A 218 8.91 -28.12 -11.24
CA LYS A 218 9.38 -28.35 -12.62
C LYS A 218 8.47 -29.27 -13.41
N VAL A 219 8.40 -29.01 -14.71
CA VAL A 219 7.77 -29.91 -15.68
C VAL A 219 8.84 -30.80 -16.28
N LEU A 220 8.68 -32.12 -16.16
CA LEU A 220 9.57 -33.11 -16.75
C LEU A 220 9.08 -33.50 -18.15
N GLU A 221 10.00 -33.86 -19.04
CA GLU A 221 9.72 -34.38 -20.39
C GLU A 221 8.86 -35.66 -20.34
N SER A 222 8.91 -36.39 -19.22
CA SER A 222 8.03 -37.52 -18.90
C SER A 222 6.59 -37.12 -18.54
N LEU A 223 6.19 -35.86 -18.75
CA LEU A 223 4.85 -35.33 -18.50
C LEU A 223 4.47 -35.33 -17.01
N ILE A 224 5.45 -35.15 -16.14
CA ILE A 224 5.28 -35.17 -14.68
C ILE A 224 5.52 -33.76 -14.12
N LEU A 225 4.60 -33.31 -13.28
CA LEU A 225 4.83 -32.20 -12.36
C LEU A 225 5.62 -32.74 -11.16
N ALA A 226 6.79 -32.16 -10.91
CA ALA A 226 7.73 -32.58 -9.88
C ALA A 226 8.19 -31.39 -9.03
N PRO A 227 8.66 -31.62 -7.79
CA PRO A 227 9.34 -30.57 -7.04
C PRO A 227 10.62 -30.15 -7.77
N TYR A 228 11.10 -28.93 -7.53
CA TYR A 228 12.37 -28.52 -8.10
C TYR A 228 13.50 -29.33 -7.47
N GLU A 229 13.44 -29.51 -6.14
CA GLU A 229 14.39 -30.29 -5.36
C GLU A 229 13.74 -31.07 -4.21
N GLU A 230 14.50 -31.98 -3.60
CA GLU A 230 13.97 -32.89 -2.57
C GLU A 230 13.60 -32.15 -1.27
N ASP A 231 14.34 -31.08 -0.94
CA ASP A 231 14.10 -30.22 0.23
C ASP A 231 12.76 -29.47 0.18
N ASP A 232 12.17 -29.34 -1.01
CA ASP A 232 10.83 -28.77 -1.16
C ASP A 232 9.77 -29.69 -0.51
N LEU A 233 9.97 -31.02 -0.60
CA LEU A 233 9.03 -32.03 -0.10
C LEU A 233 9.26 -32.41 1.36
N LYS A 234 10.52 -32.52 1.79
CA LYS A 234 10.88 -32.96 3.15
C LYS A 234 12.10 -32.19 3.66
N GLY A 235 12.18 -31.99 4.96
CA GLY A 235 13.33 -31.31 5.56
C GLY A 235 14.55 -32.23 5.73
N TRP A 236 15.66 -31.62 6.16
CA TRP A 236 16.98 -32.25 6.28
C TRP A 236 17.09 -33.32 7.37
N THR A 237 16.30 -33.23 8.43
CA THR A 237 16.27 -34.22 9.53
C THR A 237 15.02 -35.09 9.46
N LEU A 238 15.11 -36.31 10.00
CA LEU A 238 13.94 -37.17 10.18
C LEU A 238 12.85 -36.39 10.94
N ASN A 239 11.66 -36.31 10.35
CA ASN A 239 10.48 -35.54 10.81
C ASN A 239 10.51 -34.01 10.61
N SER A 240 11.50 -33.44 9.93
CA SER A 240 11.46 -32.02 9.56
C SER A 240 10.63 -31.80 8.29
N LYS A 241 9.88 -30.71 8.26
CA LYS A 241 8.97 -30.33 7.17
C LYS A 241 9.75 -29.74 6.00
N GLY A 242 9.38 -30.11 4.77
CA GLY A 242 9.90 -29.47 3.55
C GLY A 242 9.36 -28.05 3.37
N MET A 243 9.87 -27.33 2.38
CA MET A 243 9.49 -25.93 2.14
C MET A 243 8.02 -25.76 1.75
N TYR A 244 7.42 -26.73 1.03
CA TYR A 244 5.99 -26.68 0.69
C TYR A 244 5.13 -26.70 1.95
N GLU A 245 5.37 -27.66 2.84
CA GLU A 245 4.57 -27.80 4.05
C GLU A 245 4.74 -26.59 4.98
N ARG A 246 5.96 -26.06 5.10
CA ARG A 246 6.26 -24.86 5.90
C ARG A 246 5.56 -23.61 5.38
N LEU A 247 5.39 -23.46 4.07
CA LEU A 247 4.62 -22.34 3.51
C LEU A 247 3.11 -22.50 3.75
N LEU A 248 2.63 -23.73 3.70
CA LEU A 248 1.22 -24.05 3.92
C LEU A 248 0.77 -23.83 5.37
N THR A 249 1.67 -23.87 6.36
CA THR A 249 1.31 -23.56 7.76
C THR A 249 0.87 -22.11 7.95
N LEU A 250 1.24 -21.18 7.06
CA LEU A 250 0.74 -19.79 7.10
C LEU A 250 -0.79 -19.73 6.99
N LYS A 251 -1.41 -20.73 6.35
CA LYS A 251 -2.87 -20.85 6.23
C LYS A 251 -3.57 -21.21 7.54
N GLU A 252 -2.83 -21.75 8.52
CA GLU A 252 -3.36 -21.99 9.86
C GLU A 252 -3.61 -20.66 10.60
N ILE A 253 -2.86 -19.61 10.24
CA ILE A 253 -3.01 -18.25 10.79
C ILE A 253 -3.98 -17.42 9.93
N ASN A 254 -3.89 -17.53 8.61
CA ASN A 254 -4.79 -16.86 7.66
C ASN A 254 -5.46 -17.89 6.72
N PRO A 255 -6.65 -18.40 7.06
CA PRO A 255 -7.35 -19.39 6.25
C PRO A 255 -7.75 -18.90 4.84
N ASP A 256 -7.82 -17.58 4.62
CA ASP A 256 -8.13 -16.98 3.31
C ASP A 256 -6.91 -16.95 2.37
N LEU A 257 -5.70 -17.18 2.89
CA LEU A 257 -4.47 -17.23 2.11
C LEU A 257 -4.50 -18.43 1.15
N ARG A 258 -4.20 -18.17 -0.12
CA ARG A 258 -4.04 -19.21 -1.15
C ARG A 258 -2.57 -19.43 -1.46
N VAL A 259 -2.15 -20.68 -1.52
CA VAL A 259 -0.77 -21.06 -1.87
C VAL A 259 -0.80 -21.90 -3.13
N LEU A 260 -0.16 -21.41 -4.20
CA LEU A 260 -0.08 -22.06 -5.50
C LEU A 260 1.36 -22.51 -5.76
N LEU A 261 1.51 -23.56 -6.57
CA LEU A 261 2.82 -23.96 -7.09
C LEU A 261 3.04 -23.34 -8.46
N SER A 262 4.09 -22.52 -8.61
CA SER A 262 4.52 -22.02 -9.92
C SER A 262 5.46 -23.02 -10.58
N VAL A 263 5.27 -23.26 -11.88
CA VAL A 263 6.06 -24.23 -12.64
C VAL A 263 6.64 -23.58 -13.89
N GLY A 264 7.94 -23.76 -14.10
CA GLY A 264 8.67 -23.14 -15.20
C GLY A 264 9.74 -22.16 -14.72
N GLY A 265 9.61 -20.91 -15.15
CA GLY A 265 10.59 -19.84 -14.95
C GLY A 265 11.70 -19.81 -15.98
N TRP A 266 12.44 -18.70 -16.02
CA TRP A 266 13.52 -18.43 -16.98
C TRP A 266 14.51 -19.59 -17.21
N THR A 267 15.00 -20.25 -16.14
CA THR A 267 15.97 -21.35 -16.26
C THR A 267 15.35 -22.63 -16.85
N HIS A 268 14.05 -22.84 -16.66
CA HIS A 268 13.34 -24.01 -17.20
C HIS A 268 12.99 -23.82 -18.68
N ALA A 269 12.77 -22.56 -19.10
CA ALA A 269 12.49 -22.16 -20.47
C ALA A 269 11.31 -22.95 -21.08
N SER A 270 11.50 -23.60 -22.23
CA SER A 270 10.47 -24.43 -22.89
C SER A 270 10.62 -25.93 -22.65
N ARG A 271 11.58 -26.35 -21.82
CA ARG A 271 11.87 -27.77 -21.59
C ARG A 271 10.66 -28.45 -20.94
N GLY A 272 10.28 -29.65 -21.37
CA GLY A 272 9.10 -30.35 -20.83
C GLY A 272 7.75 -29.74 -21.24
N PHE A 273 7.62 -28.40 -21.30
CA PHE A 273 6.43 -27.74 -21.83
C PHE A 273 6.17 -28.05 -23.30
N ASN A 274 7.23 -28.16 -24.13
CA ASN A 274 7.10 -28.62 -25.51
C ASN A 274 6.48 -30.01 -25.59
N ASP A 275 6.92 -30.95 -24.74
CA ASP A 275 6.39 -32.32 -24.69
C ASP A 275 4.96 -32.37 -24.20
N VAL A 276 4.66 -31.64 -23.11
CA VAL A 276 3.31 -31.54 -22.55
C VAL A 276 2.34 -31.00 -23.59
N SER A 277 2.69 -29.93 -24.29
CA SER A 277 1.80 -29.24 -25.22
C SER A 277 1.69 -29.88 -26.61
N LYS A 278 2.42 -30.97 -26.86
CA LYS A 278 2.55 -31.63 -28.18
C LYS A 278 1.24 -32.18 -28.74
N ASN A 279 0.44 -32.82 -27.91
CA ASN A 279 -0.83 -33.43 -28.32
C ASN A 279 -1.77 -33.60 -27.13
N ASP A 280 -3.04 -33.90 -27.41
CA ASP A 280 -4.10 -33.95 -26.40
C ASP A 280 -3.89 -35.09 -25.37
N ALA A 281 -3.24 -36.19 -25.75
CA ALA A 281 -2.92 -37.29 -24.84
C ALA A 281 -1.85 -36.87 -23.82
N ASN A 282 -0.77 -36.20 -24.28
CA ASN A 282 0.28 -35.68 -23.41
C ASN A 282 -0.27 -34.67 -22.41
N ILE A 283 -1.11 -33.73 -22.90
CA ILE A 283 -1.78 -32.75 -22.06
C ILE A 283 -2.62 -33.44 -20.99
N LYS A 284 -3.46 -34.42 -21.36
CA LYS A 284 -4.32 -35.13 -20.40
C LYS A 284 -3.51 -35.87 -19.34
N THR A 285 -2.42 -36.54 -19.73
CA THR A 285 -1.52 -37.22 -18.79
C THR A 285 -0.89 -36.24 -17.81
N PHE A 286 -0.35 -35.12 -18.30
CA PHE A 286 0.24 -34.09 -17.45
C PHE A 286 -0.77 -33.48 -16.48
N VAL A 287 -1.99 -33.19 -16.95
CA VAL A 287 -3.06 -32.60 -16.11
C VAL A 287 -3.47 -33.55 -14.98
N ASN A 288 -3.65 -34.84 -15.27
CA ASN A 288 -3.92 -35.86 -14.24
C ASN A 288 -2.81 -35.92 -13.19
N ASN A 289 -1.55 -35.97 -13.64
CA ASN A 289 -0.39 -35.99 -12.76
C ASN A 289 -0.32 -34.71 -11.90
N SER A 290 -0.64 -33.56 -12.48
CA SER A 290 -0.64 -32.27 -11.80
C SER A 290 -1.70 -32.20 -10.70
N ILE A 291 -2.94 -32.62 -10.98
CA ILE A 291 -4.02 -32.68 -9.97
C ILE A 291 -3.58 -33.54 -8.79
N LYS A 292 -3.05 -34.73 -9.06
CA LYS A 292 -2.56 -35.62 -8.00
C LYS A 292 -1.47 -34.94 -7.17
N PHE A 293 -0.44 -34.39 -7.82
CA PHE A 293 0.68 -33.75 -7.14
C PHE A 293 0.24 -32.58 -6.26
N LEU A 294 -0.62 -31.70 -6.79
CA LEU A 294 -1.12 -30.52 -6.07
C LEU A 294 -1.95 -30.92 -4.85
N ARG A 295 -2.84 -31.92 -5.00
CA ARG A 295 -3.66 -32.41 -3.89
C ARG A 295 -2.85 -33.15 -2.83
N ASP A 296 -1.91 -34.00 -3.24
CA ASP A 296 -1.01 -34.72 -2.32
C ASP A 296 -0.18 -33.74 -1.47
N ASN A 297 0.23 -32.62 -2.07
CA ASN A 297 1.01 -31.57 -1.41
C ASN A 297 0.14 -30.40 -0.90
N LYS A 298 -1.19 -30.52 -0.89
CA LYS A 298 -2.16 -29.55 -0.34
C LYS A 298 -2.09 -28.12 -0.92
N PHE A 299 -1.62 -27.95 -2.16
CA PHE A 299 -1.69 -26.67 -2.85
C PHE A 299 -3.12 -26.28 -3.23
N ASP A 300 -3.39 -24.98 -3.28
CA ASP A 300 -4.67 -24.41 -3.72
C ASP A 300 -4.75 -24.24 -5.23
N GLY A 301 -3.65 -24.40 -5.96
CA GLY A 301 -3.65 -24.22 -7.41
C GLY A 301 -2.29 -24.35 -8.07
N LEU A 302 -2.30 -24.13 -9.39
CA LEU A 302 -1.15 -24.19 -10.28
C LEU A 302 -0.99 -22.86 -11.00
N ASP A 303 0.25 -22.39 -11.05
CA ASP A 303 0.65 -21.20 -11.77
C ASP A 303 1.62 -21.56 -12.90
N LEU A 304 1.26 -21.22 -14.14
CA LEU A 304 2.04 -21.59 -15.33
C LEU A 304 3.00 -20.47 -15.75
N ASP A 305 4.29 -20.69 -15.53
CA ASP A 305 5.36 -19.75 -15.86
C ASP A 305 6.24 -20.28 -17.00
N TRP A 306 5.61 -20.66 -18.12
CA TRP A 306 6.35 -21.02 -19.33
C TRP A 306 6.90 -19.76 -20.00
N GLU A 307 8.23 -19.63 -20.01
CA GLU A 307 8.95 -18.51 -20.62
C GLU A 307 9.70 -18.92 -21.91
N TYR A 308 9.14 -18.77 -23.11
CA TYR A 308 7.74 -18.45 -23.41
C TYR A 308 7.22 -19.36 -24.53
N PRO A 309 5.92 -19.69 -24.58
CA PRO A 309 5.34 -20.26 -25.80
C PRO A 309 5.64 -19.32 -26.99
N GLY A 310 5.95 -19.90 -28.15
CA GLY A 310 6.32 -19.17 -29.36
C GLY A 310 7.72 -18.52 -29.36
N ALA A 311 8.46 -18.52 -28.24
CA ALA A 311 9.81 -17.97 -28.16
C ALA A 311 10.88 -18.95 -28.63
N LYS A 312 11.29 -18.84 -29.90
CA LYS A 312 12.35 -19.69 -30.49
C LYS A 312 13.68 -19.60 -29.74
N ASP A 313 14.04 -18.42 -29.24
CA ASP A 313 15.24 -18.18 -28.46
C ASP A 313 15.19 -18.80 -27.05
N GLN A 314 14.01 -19.26 -26.61
CA GLN A 314 13.81 -20.05 -25.38
C GLN A 314 13.48 -21.52 -25.70
N GLY A 315 13.74 -21.96 -26.93
CA GLY A 315 13.54 -23.34 -27.37
C GLY A 315 12.08 -23.75 -27.61
N ALA A 316 11.14 -22.81 -27.73
CA ALA A 316 9.74 -23.15 -27.97
C ALA A 316 9.52 -23.73 -29.37
N GLU A 317 8.80 -24.85 -29.45
CA GLU A 317 8.47 -25.49 -30.73
C GLU A 317 7.31 -24.81 -31.46
N PRO A 318 7.13 -25.00 -32.79
CA PRO A 318 6.10 -24.32 -33.57
C PRO A 318 4.66 -24.51 -33.06
N HIS A 319 4.35 -25.64 -32.42
CA HIS A 319 3.02 -25.92 -31.86
C HIS A 319 2.78 -25.26 -30.49
N SER A 320 3.80 -24.69 -29.86
CA SER A 320 3.74 -24.19 -28.47
C SER A 320 2.59 -23.20 -28.22
N LYS A 321 2.30 -22.29 -29.16
CA LYS A 321 1.19 -21.32 -29.01
C LYS A 321 -0.18 -22.00 -28.88
N THR A 322 -0.52 -22.89 -29.81
CA THR A 322 -1.82 -23.59 -29.82
C THR A 322 -1.87 -24.69 -28.77
N GLY A 323 -0.73 -25.34 -28.51
CA GLY A 323 -0.54 -26.32 -27.44
C GLY A 323 -0.74 -25.70 -26.06
N TYR A 324 -0.25 -24.49 -25.81
CA TYR A 324 -0.50 -23.74 -24.57
C TYR A 324 -2.00 -23.48 -24.37
N THR A 325 -2.72 -23.04 -25.42
CA THR A 325 -4.18 -22.86 -25.34
C THR A 325 -4.91 -24.15 -24.97
N LYS A 326 -4.51 -25.27 -25.57
CA LYS A 326 -5.10 -26.59 -25.28
C LYS A 326 -4.81 -27.03 -23.84
N LEU A 327 -3.58 -26.80 -23.37
CA LEU A 327 -3.15 -27.12 -22.01
C LEU A 327 -3.97 -26.34 -20.97
N VAL A 328 -4.04 -25.02 -21.13
CA VAL A 328 -4.78 -24.12 -20.22
C VAL A 328 -6.26 -24.50 -20.17
N LYS A 329 -6.87 -24.74 -21.34
CA LYS A 329 -8.26 -25.22 -21.42
C LYS A 329 -8.44 -26.52 -20.64
N LYS A 330 -7.56 -27.51 -20.86
CA LYS A 330 -7.69 -28.84 -20.24
C LYS A 330 -7.47 -28.80 -18.73
N LEU A 331 -6.50 -28.01 -18.24
CA LEU A 331 -6.30 -27.76 -16.81
C LEU A 331 -7.57 -27.20 -16.16
N SER A 332 -8.12 -26.13 -16.72
CA SER A 332 -9.34 -25.49 -16.18
C SER A 332 -10.54 -26.45 -16.14
N GLU A 333 -10.79 -27.19 -17.23
CA GLU A 333 -11.87 -28.18 -17.31
C GLU A 333 -11.70 -29.29 -16.25
N MET A 334 -10.50 -29.87 -16.14
CA MET A 334 -10.26 -31.00 -15.24
C MET A 334 -10.16 -30.59 -13.77
N PHE A 335 -9.71 -29.37 -13.47
CA PHE A 335 -9.78 -28.81 -12.12
C PHE A 335 -11.24 -28.65 -11.67
N GLN A 336 -12.12 -28.16 -12.55
CA GLN A 336 -13.55 -28.05 -12.25
C GLN A 336 -14.22 -29.42 -12.11
N GLU A 337 -13.86 -30.39 -12.95
CA GLU A 337 -14.35 -31.76 -12.88
C GLU A 337 -13.95 -32.43 -11.55
N GLU A 338 -12.67 -32.34 -11.16
CA GLU A 338 -12.19 -32.90 -9.90
C GLU A 338 -12.86 -32.27 -8.68
N ALA A 339 -13.07 -30.94 -8.69
CA ALA A 339 -13.77 -30.24 -7.62
C ALA A 339 -15.21 -30.78 -7.46
N THR A 340 -15.90 -30.99 -8.59
CA THR A 340 -17.28 -31.50 -8.61
C THR A 340 -17.34 -32.95 -8.12
N GLN A 341 -16.37 -33.79 -8.51
CA GLN A 341 -16.33 -35.21 -8.12
C GLN A 341 -15.95 -35.42 -6.65
N THR A 342 -15.03 -34.61 -6.12
CA THR A 342 -14.50 -34.77 -4.76
C THR A 342 -15.20 -33.93 -3.70
N GLY A 343 -15.97 -32.92 -4.12
CA GLY A 343 -16.57 -31.92 -3.23
C GLY A 343 -15.55 -30.93 -2.62
N LYS A 344 -14.28 -30.97 -3.06
CA LYS A 344 -13.24 -30.03 -2.62
C LYS A 344 -13.33 -28.71 -3.40
N GLU A 345 -12.79 -27.65 -2.80
CA GLU A 345 -12.62 -26.37 -3.51
C GLU A 345 -11.77 -26.56 -4.77
N ARG A 346 -12.20 -25.97 -5.89
CA ARG A 346 -11.50 -26.07 -7.18
C ARG A 346 -10.08 -25.52 -7.07
N LEU A 347 -9.12 -26.26 -7.62
CA LEU A 347 -7.76 -25.76 -7.79
C LEU A 347 -7.75 -24.49 -8.67
N LEU A 348 -7.06 -23.46 -8.22
CA LEU A 348 -6.84 -22.23 -8.98
C LEU A 348 -5.89 -22.50 -10.15
N LEU A 349 -6.13 -21.82 -11.28
CA LEU A 349 -5.25 -21.84 -12.43
C LEU A 349 -4.84 -20.42 -12.80
N THR A 350 -3.56 -20.13 -12.71
CA THR A 350 -2.97 -18.80 -12.97
C THR A 350 -1.76 -18.92 -13.89
N CYS A 351 -1.17 -17.79 -14.28
CA CYS A 351 0.08 -17.78 -15.04
C CYS A 351 0.84 -16.46 -14.86
N ALA A 352 2.18 -16.52 -14.91
CA ALA A 352 3.01 -15.39 -15.29
C ALA A 352 3.21 -15.35 -16.81
N THR A 353 3.14 -14.14 -17.38
CA THR A 353 3.18 -13.94 -18.83
C THR A 353 4.07 -12.78 -19.23
N ALA A 354 4.47 -12.76 -20.50
CA ALA A 354 5.31 -11.70 -21.03
C ALA A 354 4.61 -10.34 -21.07
N ALA A 355 5.38 -9.26 -20.85
CA ALA A 355 4.89 -7.89 -21.01
C ALA A 355 5.08 -7.33 -22.43
N ALA A 356 6.04 -7.83 -23.20
CA ALA A 356 6.34 -7.27 -24.52
C ALA A 356 5.37 -7.76 -25.59
N ARG A 357 4.77 -6.85 -26.38
CA ARG A 357 3.78 -7.15 -27.44
C ARG A 357 4.18 -8.33 -28.34
N HIS A 358 5.41 -8.31 -28.85
CA HIS A 358 5.90 -9.37 -29.73
C HIS A 358 5.94 -10.76 -29.08
N ARG A 359 6.15 -10.87 -27.76
CA ARG A 359 6.06 -12.13 -27.01
C ARG A 359 4.63 -12.55 -26.79
N ILE A 360 3.76 -11.60 -26.45
CA ILE A 360 2.32 -11.84 -26.24
C ILE A 360 1.70 -12.40 -27.53
N GLU A 361 1.92 -11.72 -28.67
CA GLU A 361 1.39 -12.13 -29.96
C GLU A 361 2.00 -13.43 -30.48
N ALA A 362 3.27 -13.73 -30.16
CA ALA A 362 3.91 -14.98 -30.55
C ALA A 362 3.43 -16.19 -29.73
N GLY A 363 3.15 -16.00 -28.43
CA GLY A 363 2.93 -17.11 -27.50
C GLY A 363 1.49 -17.40 -27.11
N TYR A 364 0.59 -16.41 -27.20
CA TYR A 364 -0.70 -16.50 -26.51
C TYR A 364 -1.88 -16.24 -27.44
N GLU A 365 -2.88 -17.12 -27.42
CA GLU A 365 -4.21 -16.82 -27.95
C GLU A 365 -5.05 -16.13 -26.85
N VAL A 366 -4.69 -14.89 -26.51
CA VAL A 366 -5.16 -14.14 -25.32
C VAL A 366 -6.67 -14.29 -25.06
N LYS A 367 -7.52 -13.96 -26.04
CA LYS A 367 -8.99 -14.11 -25.96
C LYS A 367 -9.45 -15.53 -25.59
N LYS A 368 -8.71 -16.57 -26.02
CA LYS A 368 -9.04 -17.97 -25.71
C LYS A 368 -8.53 -18.41 -24.34
N VAL A 369 -7.36 -17.94 -23.91
CA VAL A 369 -6.74 -18.41 -22.66
C VAL A 369 -7.22 -17.64 -21.43
N CYS A 370 -7.46 -16.33 -21.52
CA CYS A 370 -7.86 -15.50 -20.37
C CYS A 370 -9.18 -15.92 -19.72
N LYS A 371 -10.09 -16.57 -20.47
CA LYS A 371 -11.34 -17.08 -19.89
C LYS A 371 -11.15 -18.27 -18.95
N TYR A 372 -10.09 -19.04 -19.12
CA TYR A 372 -9.81 -20.25 -18.33
C TYR A 372 -8.94 -19.99 -17.09
N PHE A 373 -8.16 -18.91 -17.10
CA PHE A 373 -7.39 -18.48 -15.94
C PHE A 373 -8.29 -17.81 -14.90
N ASP A 374 -8.00 -18.03 -13.63
CA ASP A 374 -8.56 -17.27 -12.51
C ASP A 374 -8.06 -15.83 -12.53
N PHE A 375 -6.77 -15.65 -12.76
CA PHE A 375 -6.14 -14.38 -13.07
C PHE A 375 -4.84 -14.58 -13.86
N VAL A 376 -4.38 -13.52 -14.51
CA VAL A 376 -3.16 -13.48 -15.32
C VAL A 376 -2.21 -12.46 -14.73
N SER A 377 -1.01 -12.89 -14.38
CA SER A 377 0.06 -12.04 -13.88
C SER A 377 0.95 -11.61 -15.03
N VAL A 378 0.99 -10.32 -15.34
CA VAL A 378 1.85 -9.80 -16.42
C VAL A 378 3.17 -9.35 -15.81
N MET A 379 4.29 -9.93 -16.26
CA MET A 379 5.64 -9.61 -15.77
C MET A 379 6.11 -8.25 -16.30
N THR A 380 5.50 -7.17 -15.82
CA THR A 380 5.76 -5.80 -16.27
C THR A 380 7.03 -5.21 -15.64
N TYR A 381 8.11 -5.97 -15.73
CA TYR A 381 9.49 -5.64 -15.39
C TYR A 381 10.40 -6.26 -16.46
N ASP A 382 11.72 -6.09 -16.35
CA ASP A 382 12.69 -6.52 -17.36
C ASP A 382 12.46 -5.94 -18.76
N TYR A 383 11.90 -4.73 -18.83
CA TYR A 383 11.79 -4.01 -20.10
C TYR A 383 13.17 -3.67 -20.67
N HIS A 384 14.14 -3.40 -19.80
CA HIS A 384 15.49 -3.01 -20.16
C HIS A 384 16.51 -3.68 -19.23
N GLY A 385 17.69 -3.98 -19.77
CA GLY A 385 18.78 -4.60 -19.03
C GLY A 385 20.09 -4.60 -19.80
N SER A 386 21.13 -5.18 -19.20
CA SER A 386 22.50 -5.14 -19.72
C SER A 386 22.64 -5.78 -21.11
N TRP A 387 21.75 -6.69 -21.50
CA TRP A 387 21.69 -7.31 -22.82
C TRP A 387 21.51 -6.32 -23.98
N GLU A 388 21.06 -5.09 -23.72
CA GLU A 388 20.94 -4.05 -24.74
C GLU A 388 22.23 -3.25 -24.98
N GLY A 389 23.25 -3.39 -24.12
CA GLY A 389 24.47 -2.60 -24.16
C GLY A 389 24.28 -1.11 -23.86
N LYS A 390 23.13 -0.74 -23.29
CA LYS A 390 22.77 0.64 -22.97
C LYS A 390 21.83 0.70 -21.75
N THR A 391 21.85 1.81 -21.02
CA THR A 391 20.96 2.03 -19.87
C THR A 391 19.50 2.11 -20.28
N GLY A 392 18.64 1.53 -19.46
CA GLY A 392 17.18 1.59 -19.59
C GLY A 392 16.53 1.12 -18.30
N HIS A 393 15.32 1.60 -18.01
CA HIS A 393 14.67 1.35 -16.73
C HIS A 393 14.04 -0.04 -16.64
N ASN A 394 14.14 -0.71 -15.49
CA ASN A 394 13.60 -2.07 -15.30
C ASN A 394 12.07 -2.14 -15.55
N SER A 395 11.31 -1.27 -14.87
CA SER A 395 9.84 -1.28 -14.88
C SER A 395 9.23 0.13 -14.99
N PRO A 396 9.39 0.85 -16.12
CA PRO A 396 8.79 2.17 -16.29
C PRO A 396 7.25 2.08 -16.40
N LEU A 397 6.54 3.01 -15.74
CA LEU A 397 5.06 3.05 -15.81
C LEU A 397 4.58 3.54 -17.18
N TYR A 398 5.24 4.55 -17.73
CA TYR A 398 4.98 5.12 -19.06
C TYR A 398 6.27 5.21 -19.88
N GLY A 399 6.15 5.21 -21.21
CA GLY A 399 7.27 5.44 -22.13
C GLY A 399 7.62 6.91 -22.29
N MET A 400 8.81 7.22 -22.83
CA MET A 400 9.23 8.61 -23.06
C MET A 400 8.69 9.16 -24.38
N ARG A 401 8.29 10.45 -24.41
CA ARG A 401 7.76 11.08 -25.63
C ARG A 401 8.76 11.10 -26.79
N LYS A 402 10.06 11.26 -26.48
CA LYS A 402 11.16 11.35 -27.46
C LYS A 402 11.84 10.01 -27.74
N GLU A 403 11.23 8.89 -27.39
CA GLU A 403 11.82 7.57 -27.59
C GLU A 403 11.65 7.04 -29.02
N ARG A 404 12.56 6.16 -29.47
CA ARG A 404 12.38 5.44 -30.74
C ARG A 404 11.10 4.59 -30.64
N LYS A 405 10.37 4.48 -31.76
CA LYS A 405 9.04 3.84 -31.83
C LYS A 405 8.96 2.48 -31.12
N LYS A 406 9.98 1.62 -31.27
CA LYS A 406 10.04 0.29 -30.65
C LYS A 406 10.04 0.33 -29.10
N PHE A 407 10.68 1.32 -28.48
CA PHE A 407 10.80 1.39 -27.02
C PHE A 407 9.63 2.13 -26.36
N ARG A 408 8.82 2.86 -27.15
CA ARG A 408 7.63 3.56 -26.63
C ARG A 408 6.57 2.62 -26.06
N GLU A 409 6.60 1.34 -26.43
CA GLU A 409 5.68 0.31 -25.93
C GLU A 409 6.25 -0.50 -24.75
N TRP A 410 7.52 -0.26 -24.36
CA TRP A 410 8.19 -1.01 -23.31
C TRP A 410 7.97 -0.33 -21.96
N ASN A 411 6.71 -0.35 -21.51
CA ASN A 411 6.27 0.19 -20.23
C ASN A 411 4.97 -0.49 -19.79
N ILE A 412 4.67 -0.39 -18.49
CA ILE A 412 3.50 -1.03 -17.86
C ILE A 412 2.20 -0.66 -18.59
N ASN A 413 1.96 0.64 -18.83
CA ASN A 413 0.72 1.10 -19.46
C ASN A 413 0.49 0.46 -20.85
N SER A 414 1.51 0.46 -21.70
CA SER A 414 1.43 -0.16 -23.02
C SER A 414 1.22 -1.68 -22.94
N SER A 415 1.98 -2.38 -22.10
CA SER A 415 1.87 -3.84 -21.95
C SER A 415 0.50 -4.28 -21.47
N MET A 416 -0.05 -3.61 -20.46
CA MET A 416 -1.37 -3.94 -19.93
C MET A 416 -2.48 -3.65 -20.96
N ASN A 417 -2.35 -2.57 -21.73
CA ASN A 417 -3.29 -2.25 -22.80
C ASN A 417 -3.26 -3.28 -23.94
N VAL A 418 -2.11 -3.87 -24.27
CA VAL A 418 -2.02 -4.95 -25.28
C VAL A 418 -2.82 -6.18 -24.84
N TRP A 419 -2.73 -6.59 -23.57
CA TRP A 419 -3.54 -7.71 -23.06
C TRP A 419 -5.05 -7.44 -23.15
N VAL A 420 -5.47 -6.22 -22.86
CA VAL A 420 -6.87 -5.78 -23.00
C VAL A 420 -7.31 -5.74 -24.46
N GLU A 421 -6.49 -5.15 -25.34
CA GLU A 421 -6.71 -5.07 -26.80
C GLU A 421 -6.92 -6.48 -27.40
N LEU A 422 -6.15 -7.46 -26.94
CA LEU A 422 -6.22 -8.85 -27.40
C LEU A 422 -7.34 -9.67 -26.72
N GLY A 423 -8.14 -9.05 -25.85
CA GLY A 423 -9.39 -9.61 -25.33
C GLY A 423 -9.33 -10.20 -23.91
N CYS A 424 -8.34 -9.84 -23.10
CA CYS A 424 -8.32 -10.16 -21.68
C CYS A 424 -9.07 -9.09 -20.87
N SER A 425 -9.88 -9.49 -19.90
CA SER A 425 -10.61 -8.54 -19.06
C SER A 425 -9.71 -7.97 -17.96
N LYS A 426 -9.88 -6.68 -17.66
CA LYS A 426 -8.96 -5.93 -16.77
C LYS A 426 -8.94 -6.49 -15.35
N GLU A 427 -10.09 -6.90 -14.85
CA GLU A 427 -10.28 -7.47 -13.53
C GLU A 427 -9.60 -8.83 -13.36
N LYS A 428 -9.13 -9.49 -14.43
CA LYS A 428 -8.28 -10.69 -14.36
C LYS A 428 -6.79 -10.39 -14.44
N LEU A 429 -6.40 -9.20 -14.91
CA LEU A 429 -4.99 -8.86 -15.10
C LEU A 429 -4.39 -8.29 -13.80
N ASN A 430 -3.22 -8.81 -13.43
CA ASN A 430 -2.40 -8.27 -12.35
C ASN A 430 -1.15 -7.58 -12.92
N ILE A 431 -0.79 -6.42 -12.37
CA ILE A 431 0.43 -5.67 -12.74
C ILE A 431 1.62 -6.21 -11.96
N GLY A 432 2.75 -6.43 -12.64
CA GLY A 432 4.01 -6.85 -12.00
C GLY A 432 4.82 -5.72 -11.40
N LEU A 433 5.21 -5.91 -10.14
CA LEU A 433 6.19 -5.13 -9.41
C LEU A 433 7.49 -5.94 -9.28
N SER A 434 8.61 -5.23 -9.37
CA SER A 434 9.94 -5.78 -9.14
C SER A 434 10.54 -5.20 -7.87
N ALA A 435 10.86 -6.04 -6.88
CA ALA A 435 11.67 -5.65 -5.72
C ALA A 435 13.18 -5.67 -6.05
N TYR A 436 13.55 -5.36 -7.29
CA TYR A 436 14.93 -5.31 -7.76
C TYR A 436 15.08 -4.27 -8.88
N GLY A 437 16.32 -3.88 -9.13
CA GLY A 437 16.70 -3.00 -10.22
C GLY A 437 17.63 -3.68 -11.22
N ARG A 438 17.61 -3.15 -12.44
CA ARG A 438 18.59 -3.50 -13.49
C ARG A 438 19.73 -2.48 -13.42
N ALA A 439 20.94 -2.98 -13.19
CA ALA A 439 22.13 -2.21 -12.86
C ALA A 439 23.17 -2.26 -13.99
N PHE A 440 23.82 -1.13 -14.23
CA PHE A 440 24.67 -0.92 -15.41
C PHE A 440 25.99 -0.25 -15.03
N SER A 441 27.08 -0.77 -15.59
CA SER A 441 28.40 -0.13 -15.57
C SER A 441 28.57 0.76 -16.80
N LEU A 442 28.70 2.07 -16.58
CA LEU A 442 28.77 3.08 -17.63
C LEU A 442 30.15 3.05 -18.31
N LEU A 443 30.17 2.92 -19.65
CA LEU A 443 31.42 2.86 -20.42
C LEU A 443 32.09 4.24 -20.61
N ARG A 444 31.36 5.33 -20.31
CA ARG A 444 31.86 6.71 -20.28
C ARG A 444 31.09 7.50 -19.22
N GLU A 445 31.75 8.47 -18.57
CA GLU A 445 31.06 9.38 -17.67
C GLU A 445 29.89 10.08 -18.41
N PRO A 446 28.71 10.22 -17.78
CA PRO A 446 27.60 10.96 -18.35
C PRO A 446 27.92 12.46 -18.47
N GLY A 447 28.57 12.84 -19.57
CA GLY A 447 28.58 14.16 -20.18
C GLY A 447 28.73 15.38 -19.26
N ILE A 448 29.74 15.43 -18.39
CA ILE A 448 30.23 16.72 -17.87
C ILE A 448 31.14 17.32 -18.94
N THR A 449 30.58 18.10 -19.87
CA THR A 449 31.38 18.99 -20.71
C THR A 449 31.59 20.32 -19.96
N ASN A 450 32.83 20.79 -19.88
CA ASN A 450 33.20 22.07 -19.23
C ASN A 450 32.64 23.33 -19.93
N ASN A 451 31.74 23.18 -20.91
CA ASN A 451 31.09 24.29 -21.60
C ASN A 451 29.74 24.61 -20.94
N LYS A 452 29.70 25.72 -20.21
CA LYS A 452 28.48 26.31 -19.60
C LYS A 452 27.32 26.49 -20.60
N SER A 453 27.59 26.55 -21.91
CA SER A 453 26.57 26.68 -22.97
C SER A 453 25.99 25.35 -23.48
N MET A 454 26.51 24.19 -23.07
CA MET A 454 26.06 22.85 -23.52
C MET A 454 25.43 22.00 -22.40
N ARG A 455 24.87 22.64 -21.37
CA ARG A 455 24.05 22.02 -20.32
C ARG A 455 22.65 21.59 -20.84
N LYS A 456 22.55 21.13 -22.09
CA LYS A 456 21.33 20.47 -22.60
C LYS A 456 21.24 19.11 -21.92
N LYS A 457 20.20 18.92 -21.10
CA LYS A 457 19.76 17.65 -20.49
C LYS A 457 19.98 16.47 -21.46
N LYS A 458 21.12 15.79 -21.37
CA LYS A 458 21.27 14.46 -21.97
C LYS A 458 20.51 13.50 -21.06
N SER A 459 19.59 12.74 -21.66
CA SER A 459 18.87 11.70 -20.93
C SER A 459 19.87 10.72 -20.32
N SER A 460 19.64 10.30 -19.07
CA SER A 460 20.41 9.22 -18.43
C SER A 460 20.05 7.84 -18.98
N ILE A 461 19.05 7.78 -19.86
CA ILE A 461 18.59 6.60 -20.58
C ILE A 461 19.28 6.50 -21.94
N GLY A 462 19.63 5.29 -22.36
CA GLY A 462 20.29 4.99 -23.63
C GLY A 462 21.80 5.27 -23.62
N LEU A 463 22.42 5.42 -22.46
CA LEU A 463 23.87 5.57 -22.33
C LEU A 463 24.54 4.21 -22.55
N LYS A 464 25.64 4.15 -23.31
CA LYS A 464 26.38 2.90 -23.52
C LYS A 464 26.89 2.33 -22.19
N ALA A 465 26.53 1.09 -21.90
CA ALA A 465 26.81 0.46 -20.62
C ALA A 465 26.86 -1.07 -20.73
N GLY A 466 27.60 -1.71 -19.84
CA GLY A 466 27.57 -3.15 -19.61
C GLY A 466 26.79 -3.49 -18.34
N ALA A 467 26.73 -4.78 -17.98
CA ALA A 467 26.22 -5.19 -16.68
C ALA A 467 27.07 -4.57 -15.56
N ALA A 468 26.43 -4.08 -14.50
CA ALA A 468 27.16 -3.75 -13.27
C ALA A 468 27.69 -5.02 -12.59
N GLU A 469 28.70 -4.86 -11.74
CA GLU A 469 29.20 -5.96 -10.91
C GLU A 469 28.07 -6.58 -10.07
N PRO A 470 28.13 -7.90 -9.81
CA PRO A 470 27.16 -8.57 -8.97
C PRO A 470 27.02 -7.96 -7.58
N GLY A 471 25.80 -7.89 -7.08
CA GLY A 471 25.52 -7.56 -5.69
C GLY A 471 26.07 -8.62 -4.72
N LYS A 472 26.30 -8.23 -3.46
CA LYS A 472 26.83 -9.10 -2.41
C LYS A 472 25.92 -10.32 -2.15
N TYR A 473 24.62 -10.13 -2.23
CA TYR A 473 23.59 -11.08 -1.82
C TYR A 473 22.93 -11.75 -3.02
N THR A 474 22.55 -10.99 -4.05
CA THR A 474 21.95 -11.55 -5.27
C THR A 474 22.95 -12.29 -6.14
N ARG A 475 24.23 -11.85 -6.14
CA ARG A 475 25.35 -12.47 -6.86
C ARG A 475 25.11 -12.65 -8.37
N GLU A 476 24.28 -11.79 -8.96
CA GLU A 476 24.02 -11.76 -10.41
C GLU A 476 24.46 -10.41 -11.00
N ALA A 477 25.29 -10.46 -12.05
CA ALA A 477 25.77 -9.25 -12.71
C ALA A 477 24.61 -8.49 -13.36
N GLY A 478 24.50 -7.20 -13.06
CA GLY A 478 23.46 -6.31 -13.60
C GLY A 478 22.08 -6.46 -12.95
N VAL A 479 21.96 -7.21 -11.85
CA VAL A 479 20.77 -7.27 -11.01
C VAL A 479 21.15 -6.89 -9.59
N LEU A 480 20.35 -6.03 -8.96
CA LEU A 480 20.48 -5.69 -7.55
C LEU A 480 19.10 -5.72 -6.90
N SER A 481 18.97 -6.42 -5.79
CA SER A 481 17.77 -6.38 -4.93
C SER A 481 17.49 -4.97 -4.41
N TYR A 482 16.26 -4.70 -3.95
CA TYR A 482 15.92 -3.40 -3.39
C TYR A 482 16.82 -3.04 -2.20
N TYR A 483 17.06 -4.01 -1.31
CA TYR A 483 17.91 -3.81 -0.13
C TYR A 483 19.40 -3.60 -0.49
N GLU A 484 19.92 -4.22 -1.55
CA GLU A 484 21.27 -3.92 -2.07
C GLU A 484 21.38 -2.50 -2.62
N ILE A 485 20.33 -2.02 -3.29
CA ILE A 485 20.27 -0.66 -3.82
C ILE A 485 20.27 0.35 -2.66
N CYS A 486 19.48 0.12 -1.61
CA CYS A 486 19.50 0.93 -0.40
C CYS A 486 20.89 0.98 0.25
N GLU A 487 21.52 -0.19 0.45
CA GLU A 487 22.86 -0.28 1.03
C GLU A 487 23.89 0.49 0.19
N LEU A 488 23.80 0.36 -1.13
CA LEU A 488 24.70 1.03 -2.09
C LEU A 488 24.53 2.56 -2.09
N ILE A 489 23.31 3.06 -1.92
CA ILE A 489 23.02 4.50 -1.79
C ILE A 489 23.58 5.03 -0.47
N GLN A 490 23.36 4.32 0.63
CA GLN A 490 23.80 4.75 1.97
C GLN A 490 25.32 4.74 2.11
N LYS A 491 26.01 3.72 1.58
CA LYS A 491 27.47 3.59 1.68
C LYS A 491 28.23 4.61 0.83
N ASN A 492 27.66 5.09 -0.27
CA ASN A 492 28.36 5.99 -1.19
C ASN A 492 27.49 7.17 -1.61
N PRO A 493 27.68 8.37 -1.01
CA PRO A 493 26.95 9.58 -1.36
C PRO A 493 27.05 10.05 -2.82
N SER A 494 27.99 9.50 -3.60
CA SER A 494 28.10 9.77 -5.04
C SER A 494 27.00 9.07 -5.84
N ASN A 495 26.37 8.02 -5.28
CA ASN A 495 25.24 7.32 -5.86
C ASN A 495 23.95 8.11 -5.59
N ARG A 496 23.66 9.07 -6.46
CA ARG A 496 22.50 9.95 -6.29
C ARG A 496 21.24 9.33 -6.87
N VAL A 497 20.15 9.44 -6.13
CA VAL A 497 18.80 9.08 -6.59
C VAL A 497 18.19 10.24 -7.37
N TYR A 498 17.64 9.95 -8.53
CA TYR A 498 16.93 10.88 -9.38
C TYR A 498 15.54 10.36 -9.69
N TRP A 499 14.60 11.26 -9.99
CA TRP A 499 13.24 10.91 -10.39
C TRP A 499 13.01 11.19 -11.87
N HIS A 500 12.63 10.17 -12.64
CA HIS A 500 12.29 10.32 -14.04
C HIS A 500 10.80 10.63 -14.22
N ARG A 501 10.48 11.92 -14.40
CA ARG A 501 9.07 12.41 -14.45
C ARG A 501 8.19 11.74 -15.50
N GLU A 502 8.68 11.53 -16.72
CA GLU A 502 7.86 10.92 -17.79
C GLU A 502 7.62 9.43 -17.57
N MET A 503 8.54 8.72 -16.90
CA MET A 503 8.42 7.26 -16.69
C MET A 503 7.81 6.92 -15.32
N SER A 504 7.64 7.93 -14.45
CA SER A 504 7.14 7.83 -13.07
C SER A 504 7.91 6.84 -12.18
N VAL A 505 9.24 6.85 -12.30
CA VAL A 505 10.14 5.91 -11.60
C VAL A 505 11.45 6.56 -11.17
N PRO A 506 12.10 6.06 -10.10
CA PRO A 506 13.42 6.53 -9.69
C PRO A 506 14.55 5.87 -10.50
N TYR A 507 15.75 6.43 -10.42
CA TYR A 507 16.97 5.72 -10.81
C TYR A 507 18.16 6.23 -10.00
N VAL A 508 19.16 5.37 -9.77
CA VAL A 508 20.45 5.77 -9.21
C VAL A 508 21.39 6.13 -10.36
N SER A 509 22.18 7.19 -10.22
CA SER A 509 23.25 7.49 -11.16
C SER A 509 24.46 8.11 -10.47
N SER A 510 25.64 7.61 -10.83
CA SER A 510 26.95 8.16 -10.50
C SER A 510 27.84 8.21 -11.76
N LYS A 511 29.16 8.37 -11.59
CA LYS A 511 30.11 8.42 -12.71
C LYS A 511 30.20 7.11 -13.51
N THR A 512 30.12 5.98 -12.81
CA THR A 512 30.34 4.64 -13.36
C THR A 512 29.13 3.73 -13.25
N LEU A 513 28.11 4.13 -12.48
CA LEU A 513 26.97 3.28 -12.16
C LEU A 513 25.65 3.94 -12.56
N TRP A 514 24.74 3.14 -13.09
CA TRP A 514 23.35 3.53 -13.32
C TRP A 514 22.42 2.37 -12.97
N ILE A 515 21.36 2.62 -12.19
CA ILE A 515 20.41 1.58 -11.75
C ILE A 515 18.99 2.09 -11.95
N GLY A 516 18.16 1.37 -12.73
CA GLY A 516 16.72 1.61 -12.82
C GLY A 516 15.97 0.62 -11.94
N TYR A 517 15.19 1.11 -10.99
CA TYR A 517 14.55 0.31 -9.93
C TYR A 517 13.23 0.95 -9.48
N ASP A 518 12.50 0.27 -8.59
CA ASP A 518 11.30 0.82 -7.96
C ASP A 518 11.55 1.19 -6.50
N ASN A 519 10.88 2.24 -6.03
CA ASN A 519 10.82 2.60 -4.61
C ASN A 519 9.37 2.78 -4.17
N ILE A 520 9.15 3.05 -2.88
CA ILE A 520 7.80 3.27 -2.30
C ILE A 520 6.97 4.24 -3.15
N ARG A 521 7.57 5.34 -3.63
CA ARG A 521 6.88 6.34 -4.44
C ARG A 521 6.42 5.79 -5.79
N SER A 522 7.28 5.10 -6.54
CA SER A 522 6.88 4.56 -7.85
C SER A 522 5.88 3.42 -7.71
N VAL A 523 6.01 2.58 -6.68
CA VAL A 523 5.02 1.54 -6.38
C VAL A 523 3.66 2.12 -6.06
N THR A 524 3.59 3.17 -5.23
CA THR A 524 2.33 3.86 -4.91
C THR A 524 1.66 4.39 -6.18
N LEU A 525 2.42 5.04 -7.08
CA LEU A 525 1.90 5.53 -8.36
C LEU A 525 1.41 4.39 -9.27
N LYS A 526 2.10 3.24 -9.28
CA LYS A 526 1.67 2.05 -10.02
C LYS A 526 0.36 1.48 -9.47
N MET A 527 0.17 1.49 -8.16
CA MET A 527 -1.09 1.04 -7.54
C MET A 527 -2.24 2.03 -7.78
N GLN A 528 -1.97 3.34 -7.80
CA GLN A 528 -2.96 4.33 -8.22
C GLN A 528 -3.38 4.12 -9.67
N PHE A 529 -2.41 3.91 -10.57
CA PHE A 529 -2.67 3.53 -11.96
C PHE A 529 -3.52 2.25 -12.06
N LEU A 530 -3.17 1.22 -11.28
CA LEU A 530 -3.91 -0.04 -11.19
C LEU A 530 -5.39 0.20 -10.86
N LYS A 531 -5.67 0.99 -9.82
CA LYS A 531 -7.03 1.33 -9.38
C LYS A 531 -7.78 2.15 -10.43
N GLU A 532 -7.17 3.22 -10.94
CA GLU A 532 -7.75 4.12 -11.95
C GLU A 532 -8.16 3.35 -13.22
N HIS A 533 -7.36 2.36 -13.61
CA HIS A 533 -7.59 1.61 -14.84
C HIS A 533 -8.48 0.38 -14.63
N GLY A 534 -8.79 0.00 -13.39
CA GLY A 534 -9.66 -1.14 -13.06
C GLY A 534 -8.99 -2.51 -13.20
N TYR A 535 -7.68 -2.60 -12.98
CA TYR A 535 -6.96 -3.88 -12.99
C TYR A 535 -7.21 -4.65 -11.69
N GLY A 536 -7.13 -5.99 -11.75
CA GLY A 536 -7.60 -6.84 -10.65
C GLY A 536 -6.62 -7.07 -9.49
N GLY A 537 -5.36 -6.66 -9.62
CA GLY A 537 -4.38 -6.80 -8.56
C GLY A 537 -2.93 -6.62 -8.99
N VAL A 538 -2.03 -7.06 -8.12
CA VAL A 538 -0.58 -6.89 -8.25
C VAL A 538 0.14 -8.23 -8.02
N ILE A 539 1.21 -8.45 -8.76
CA ILE A 539 2.19 -9.52 -8.56
C ILE A 539 3.52 -8.90 -8.13
N MET A 540 4.18 -9.51 -7.13
CA MET A 540 5.52 -9.14 -6.69
C MET A 540 6.55 -10.20 -7.08
N TRP A 541 7.55 -9.78 -7.85
CA TRP A 541 8.79 -10.53 -8.08
C TRP A 541 9.99 -9.83 -7.44
N SER A 542 10.57 -10.38 -6.37
CA SER A 542 10.01 -11.41 -5.49
C SER A 542 10.18 -10.96 -4.05
N LEU A 543 9.46 -11.60 -3.11
CA LEU A 543 9.47 -11.17 -1.71
C LEU A 543 10.88 -11.14 -1.11
N ASP A 544 11.74 -12.06 -1.52
CA ASP A 544 13.11 -12.17 -1.02
C ASP A 544 14.06 -11.09 -1.53
N LEU A 545 13.64 -10.26 -2.48
CA LEU A 545 14.41 -9.13 -2.99
C LEU A 545 13.97 -7.80 -2.34
N ASP A 546 12.87 -7.81 -1.60
CA ASP A 546 12.42 -6.69 -0.76
C ASP A 546 13.19 -6.67 0.57
N ASP A 547 13.18 -5.54 1.29
CA ASP A 547 13.84 -5.45 2.59
C ASP A 547 12.99 -6.11 3.69
N LYS A 548 13.09 -7.44 3.80
CA LYS A 548 12.43 -8.24 4.83
C LYS A 548 12.61 -7.68 6.24
N THR A 549 13.82 -7.22 6.57
CA THR A 549 14.18 -6.82 7.94
C THR A 549 13.81 -5.37 8.25
N GLY A 550 13.76 -4.52 7.22
CA GLY A 550 13.69 -3.06 7.35
C GLY A 550 15.01 -2.40 7.74
N GLU A 551 16.09 -3.17 7.95
CA GLU A 551 17.39 -2.67 8.41
C GLU A 551 18.23 -2.07 7.28
N PHE A 552 18.01 -2.50 6.03
CA PHE A 552 18.80 -2.01 4.90
C PHE A 552 18.33 -0.64 4.44
N CYS A 553 17.03 -0.40 4.39
CA CYS A 553 16.45 0.83 3.88
C CYS A 553 16.01 1.80 4.99
N ASN A 554 15.83 1.33 6.23
CA ASN A 554 15.17 2.06 7.32
C ASN A 554 13.72 2.45 6.99
N GLU A 555 13.02 1.61 6.21
CA GLU A 555 11.66 1.85 5.72
C GLU A 555 10.62 0.85 6.28
N GLY A 556 11.01 0.06 7.28
CA GLY A 556 10.21 -1.06 7.82
C GLY A 556 10.36 -2.33 6.99
N SER A 557 9.76 -3.43 7.45
CA SER A 557 9.82 -4.72 6.75
C SER A 557 8.99 -4.73 5.46
N PHE A 558 9.49 -5.42 4.44
CA PHE A 558 8.89 -5.52 3.11
C PHE A 558 8.34 -4.17 2.57
N PRO A 559 9.15 -3.10 2.56
CA PRO A 559 8.66 -1.74 2.31
C PRO A 559 8.03 -1.57 0.93
N ILE A 560 8.57 -2.22 -0.11
CA ILE A 560 8.02 -2.12 -1.46
C ILE A 560 6.64 -2.78 -1.51
N PHE A 561 6.49 -3.99 -0.97
CA PHE A 561 5.20 -4.66 -1.06
C PHE A 561 4.17 -4.13 -0.07
N ASN A 562 4.60 -3.66 1.11
CA ASN A 562 3.70 -2.96 2.04
C ASN A 562 3.19 -1.63 1.46
N ALA A 563 4.00 -0.89 0.68
CA ALA A 563 3.52 0.26 -0.06
C ALA A 563 2.38 -0.12 -1.02
N ALA A 564 2.52 -1.25 -1.74
CA ALA A 564 1.48 -1.75 -2.62
C ALA A 564 0.21 -2.17 -1.84
N LYS A 565 0.38 -2.96 -0.76
CA LYS A 565 -0.71 -3.41 0.11
C LYS A 565 -1.50 -2.22 0.67
N ASN A 566 -0.82 -1.23 1.23
CA ASN A 566 -1.46 -0.07 1.85
C ASN A 566 -2.28 0.73 0.82
N GLU A 567 -1.75 0.97 -0.38
CA GLU A 567 -2.46 1.71 -1.42
C GLU A 567 -3.70 0.95 -1.95
N LEU A 568 -3.63 -0.38 -2.03
CA LEU A 568 -4.74 -1.23 -2.50
C LEU A 568 -5.84 -1.43 -1.44
N LEU A 569 -5.54 -1.23 -0.16
CA LEU A 569 -6.55 -1.28 0.91
C LEU A 569 -7.35 0.03 1.04
N ILE A 570 -6.88 1.11 0.41
CA ILE A 570 -7.62 2.37 0.30
C ILE A 570 -8.75 2.19 -0.74
N LEU A 571 -10.00 2.25 -0.29
CA LEU A 571 -11.18 2.15 -1.15
C LEU A 571 -11.19 3.26 -2.22
N PRO A 572 -11.51 2.95 -3.50
CA PRO A 572 -11.65 3.98 -4.54
C PRO A 572 -12.85 4.89 -4.30
N ASP A 573 -12.71 6.19 -4.59
CA ASP A 573 -13.77 7.22 -4.51
C ASP A 573 -15.03 6.88 -5.34
N TYR A 574 -14.92 5.97 -6.32
CA TYR A 574 -16.06 5.52 -7.11
C TYR A 574 -17.08 4.73 -6.28
N LEU A 575 -16.64 3.95 -5.29
CA LEU A 575 -17.54 3.23 -4.37
C LEU A 575 -18.17 4.17 -3.33
N SER A 576 -17.55 5.30 -3.01
CA SER A 576 -18.22 6.36 -2.22
C SER A 576 -19.28 7.11 -3.04
N ASN A 577 -19.06 7.31 -4.34
CA ASN A 577 -20.05 7.96 -5.21
C ASN A 577 -21.27 7.07 -5.54
N LEU A 578 -21.12 5.74 -5.47
CA LEU A 578 -22.24 4.80 -5.52
C LEU A 578 -23.17 4.97 -4.31
N ASN A 579 -22.61 5.23 -3.13
CA ASN A 579 -23.41 5.57 -1.95
C ASN A 579 -24.11 6.93 -2.13
N GLU A 580 -23.49 7.94 -2.75
CA GLU A 580 -24.14 9.24 -3.05
C GLU A 580 -25.35 9.10 -3.99
N LYS A 581 -25.27 8.28 -5.05
CA LYS A 581 -26.43 8.05 -5.94
C LYS A 581 -27.62 7.37 -5.26
N CYS A 582 -27.37 6.59 -4.21
CA CYS A 582 -28.44 6.03 -3.37
C CYS A 582 -29.11 7.10 -2.49
N PHE A 583 -28.41 8.17 -2.12
CA PHE A 583 -28.97 9.31 -1.40
C PHE A 583 -29.74 10.28 -2.31
N ASP A 584 -29.28 10.51 -3.53
CA ASP A 584 -29.92 11.47 -4.43
C ASP A 584 -31.27 11.01 -5.00
N ASN A 585 -31.45 9.71 -5.27
CA ASN A 585 -32.67 9.18 -5.89
C ASN A 585 -33.91 9.14 -4.98
N ASN A 586 -33.78 9.53 -3.71
CA ASN A 586 -34.89 9.63 -2.75
C ASN A 586 -35.10 11.06 -2.22
N THR A 587 -34.81 12.07 -3.02
CA THR A 587 -35.24 13.45 -2.72
C THR A 587 -36.72 13.64 -3.03
N LEU A 588 -37.58 13.29 -2.06
CA LEU A 588 -38.89 13.92 -1.92
C LEU A 588 -38.68 15.42 -1.63
N SER A 589 -39.04 16.24 -2.62
CA SER A 589 -39.35 17.67 -2.56
C SER A 589 -38.53 18.57 -1.60
N ILE A 590 -37.59 19.29 -2.19
CA ILE A 590 -36.94 20.48 -1.63
C ILE A 590 -37.96 21.62 -1.58
N GLU A 591 -38.75 21.72 -0.52
CA GLU A 591 -39.48 22.94 -0.13
C GLU A 591 -39.74 22.89 1.38
N GLN A 592 -38.72 23.11 2.24
CA GLN A 592 -38.91 23.57 3.64
C GLN A 592 -37.64 23.79 4.51
N PHE A 593 -36.48 24.10 3.94
CA PHE A 593 -35.30 24.45 4.75
C PHE A 593 -34.76 25.85 4.43
N ASP A 594 -35.51 26.87 4.85
CA ASP A 594 -35.06 28.27 4.87
C ASP A 594 -34.95 28.83 6.31
N SER A 595 -34.61 27.98 7.29
CA SER A 595 -34.46 28.41 8.70
C SER A 595 -33.20 27.91 9.42
N GLN A 596 -32.29 27.19 8.75
CA GLN A 596 -31.07 26.67 9.39
C GLN A 596 -29.85 27.59 9.34
N SER A 597 -29.91 28.72 8.62
CA SER A 597 -28.84 29.73 8.64
C SER A 597 -28.79 30.55 9.93
N THR A 598 -29.85 30.53 10.76
CA THR A 598 -29.96 31.35 11.97
C THR A 598 -29.44 30.64 13.23
N ILE A 599 -29.44 29.31 13.28
CA ILE A 599 -29.10 28.54 14.50
C ILE A 599 -27.58 28.35 14.65
N ILE A 600 -26.85 28.13 13.56
CA ILE A 600 -25.38 28.02 13.61
C ILE A 600 -24.73 29.39 13.88
N GLY A 601 -25.38 30.47 13.45
CA GLY A 601 -25.01 31.84 13.82
C GLY A 601 -25.23 32.15 15.31
N ALA A 602 -26.28 31.58 15.93
CA ALA A 602 -26.58 31.77 17.36
C ALA A 602 -25.63 30.99 18.30
N ILE A 603 -25.14 29.82 17.87
CA ILE A 603 -24.18 29.02 18.65
C ILE A 603 -22.79 29.69 18.70
N ASN A 604 -22.38 30.35 17.61
CA ASN A 604 -21.09 31.05 17.56
C ASN A 604 -21.09 32.42 18.24
N LEU A 605 -22.26 33.08 18.39
CA LEU A 605 -22.35 34.32 19.17
C LEU A 605 -22.21 34.06 20.69
N ASN A 606 -22.71 32.92 21.20
CA ASN A 606 -22.72 32.65 22.64
C ASN A 606 -21.38 32.16 23.22
N PHE A 607 -20.54 31.47 22.44
CA PHE A 607 -19.18 31.15 22.89
C PHE A 607 -18.29 32.40 22.97
N PHE A 608 -18.50 33.34 22.05
CA PHE A 608 -17.84 34.65 22.07
C PHE A 608 -18.41 35.54 23.21
N PHE A 609 -19.71 35.45 23.50
CA PHE A 609 -20.34 36.19 24.61
C PHE A 609 -19.97 35.66 26.00
N CYS A 610 -19.80 34.35 26.21
CA CYS A 610 -19.32 33.82 27.50
C CYS A 610 -17.87 34.25 27.78
N PHE A 611 -17.01 34.27 26.75
CA PHE A 611 -15.62 34.71 26.89
C PHE A 611 -15.50 36.24 27.03
N LEU A 612 -16.40 37.03 26.41
CA LEU A 612 -16.49 38.48 26.62
C LEU A 612 -17.17 38.86 27.95
N LEU A 613 -18.13 38.08 28.45
CA LEU A 613 -18.70 38.29 29.79
C LEU A 613 -17.63 38.08 30.87
N ASP A 614 -16.76 37.09 30.73
CA ASP A 614 -15.63 36.87 31.64
C ASP A 614 -14.58 37.99 31.58
N ILE A 615 -14.47 38.73 30.46
CA ILE A 615 -13.58 39.91 30.34
C ILE A 615 -14.26 41.19 30.84
N ILE A 616 -15.58 41.34 30.64
CA ILE A 616 -16.36 42.52 31.09
C ILE A 616 -16.69 42.46 32.58
N ILE A 617 -16.75 41.28 33.20
CA ILE A 617 -16.96 41.10 34.65
C ILE A 617 -15.62 41.14 35.44
N TYR A 618 -14.49 41.07 34.74
CA TYR A 618 -13.14 41.11 35.35
C TYR A 618 -12.42 42.47 35.19
N ILE A 619 -13.01 43.43 34.45
CA ILE A 619 -12.76 44.89 34.58
C ILE A 619 -13.70 45.41 35.66
#